data_AF-A0A956SFR3-F1
#
_entry.id   AF-A0A956SFR3-F1
#
_cell.length_a   1.000
_cell.length_b   1.000
_cell.length_c   1.000
_cell.angle_alpha   90.00
_cell.angle_beta   90.00
_cell.angle_gamma   90.00
#
_symmetry.space_group_name_H-M   'P 1'
#
loop_
_entity.id
_entity.type
_entity.pdbx_description
1 polymer ?
#
loop_
_entity_poly.entity_id
_entity_poly.type
_entity_poly.pdbx_seq_one_letter_code
_entity_poly.pdbx_strand_id
1 'polypeptide(L)'
;MSRSDIRTVVHEARADLHVHSRYSTQPASLGIERFLSPTSRTEPEEVYRRAKRRGMDFVTLTDRDTLEGALRLVEAHPSDCFTGLETSAVFPEDGCKVNLLVWGLDSRQFGEIQRLRKDIYELAAYLRSADLAHAVAHASRSVNGRLNLSKLERLVLLFDVFEGANGTQGRMHNRTLVQCLRELTPEKIDEYQRKHGLQSLSAEPWKKSFTGGSDDLSGLMIGTSRTTVAARTKDEFLLGVRTGRSLASGRDADFRSAAFTAYKLAYDQLRETKAWDPATLFLSQIGQWTFESESLGLLDRIKMRTMNAGTKLRSDRTASLVLELAESCGSLPSDDVDGRIDAAFSSLCRLVDEVSGQLVRGFTDAVERGEVIRQIKDASASVSAILLVAPLFGALRNLYRDREVLRDLKESLGRPRSRRGKRILWFSDTLGEVNGPSVTLRQIANLSHERGNAIGIVGTVDGEGGELPPNVIRLPWVGGFRVPYYDVYEMRVPSLLRSLETLADYAPDEIYVSTPGPVGCVGLALGKLLGVRTTGVYHTDFLQQAADIVPDDAVLRGLEDFIQLFYSAFDEIAVPTSEYIGILSARGYVPVLSGAHPL
;
A
#
# COMPACT_ATOMS: atom_id res chain seq x y z
N MET A 1 5.76 -60.39 14.72
CA MET A 1 5.31 -59.06 15.20
C MET A 1 6.38 -58.05 14.84
N SER A 2 6.08 -57.13 13.92
CA SER A 2 6.88 -55.94 13.67
C SER A 2 5.87 -54.80 13.49
N ARG A 3 5.92 -53.84 14.41
CA ARG A 3 5.12 -52.61 14.38
C ARG A 3 5.66 -51.76 13.22
N SER A 4 5.02 -51.84 12.07
CA SER A 4 5.19 -50.85 11.01
C SER A 4 4.46 -49.57 11.45
N ASP A 5 5.23 -48.49 11.57
CA ASP A 5 4.76 -47.13 11.84
C ASP A 5 3.70 -46.70 10.81
N ILE A 6 2.42 -46.83 11.18
CA ILE A 6 1.35 -46.08 10.54
C ILE A 6 1.53 -44.65 11.04
N ARG A 7 2.27 -43.83 10.29
CA ARG A 7 2.17 -42.36 10.42
C ARG A 7 0.73 -42.01 10.07
N THR A 8 -0.11 -41.82 11.08
CA THR A 8 -1.43 -41.22 10.92
C THR A 8 -1.22 -39.86 10.26
N VAL A 9 -1.52 -39.75 8.97
CA VAL A 9 -1.51 -38.46 8.28
C VAL A 9 -2.60 -37.63 8.94
N VAL A 10 -2.19 -36.70 9.80
CA VAL A 10 -3.08 -35.73 10.42
C VAL A 10 -3.48 -34.76 9.31
N HIS A 11 -4.78 -34.69 9.00
CA HIS A 11 -5.29 -33.77 7.97
C HIS A 11 -5.05 -32.34 8.44
N GLU A 12 -4.26 -31.58 7.68
CA GLU A 12 -4.09 -30.14 7.90
C GLU A 12 -5.21 -29.39 7.18
N ALA A 13 -6.30 -29.17 7.90
CA ALA A 13 -7.42 -28.39 7.40
C ALA A 13 -7.03 -26.92 7.24
N ARG A 14 -7.61 -26.27 6.22
CA ARG A 14 -7.31 -24.90 5.81
C ARG A 14 -8.57 -24.04 5.76
N ALA A 15 -8.48 -22.81 6.26
CA ALA A 15 -9.54 -21.82 6.12
C ALA A 15 -8.94 -20.41 5.94
N ASP A 16 -9.57 -19.60 5.09
CA ASP A 16 -9.36 -18.15 5.11
C ASP A 16 -10.25 -17.57 6.21
N LEU A 17 -9.63 -17.08 7.29
CA LEU A 17 -10.34 -16.66 8.50
C LEU A 17 -10.71 -15.17 8.51
N HIS A 18 -10.35 -14.41 7.48
CA HIS A 18 -10.66 -13.00 7.39
C HIS A 18 -11.08 -12.67 5.96
N VAL A 19 -12.38 -12.63 5.69
CA VAL A 19 -12.94 -12.36 4.35
C VAL A 19 -14.24 -11.59 4.50
N HIS A 20 -14.44 -10.60 3.63
CA HIS A 20 -15.66 -9.79 3.62
C HIS A 20 -16.52 -10.02 2.38
N SER A 21 -17.83 -9.98 2.58
CA SER A 21 -18.86 -10.02 1.55
C SER A 21 -19.56 -8.66 1.42
N ARG A 22 -20.51 -8.58 0.48
CA ARG A 22 -21.42 -7.44 0.31
C ARG A 22 -22.16 -6.98 1.57
N TYR A 23 -22.23 -7.82 2.61
CA TYR A 23 -22.88 -7.48 3.87
C TYR A 23 -22.00 -6.61 4.77
N SER A 24 -20.69 -6.57 4.53
CA SER A 24 -19.74 -5.69 5.21
C SER A 24 -19.99 -4.22 4.81
N THR A 25 -21.01 -3.60 5.41
CA THR A 25 -21.44 -2.23 5.12
C THR A 25 -21.21 -1.33 6.32
N GLN A 26 -20.51 -0.22 6.12
CA GLN A 26 -20.54 0.91 7.04
C GLN A 26 -21.68 1.86 6.65
N PRO A 27 -22.25 2.63 7.61
CA PRO A 27 -23.17 3.71 7.27
C PRO A 27 -22.51 4.68 6.29
N ALA A 28 -23.28 5.13 5.30
CA ALA A 28 -22.80 5.93 4.18
C ALA A 28 -22.13 7.24 4.66
N SER A 29 -20.81 7.33 4.53
CA SER A 29 -20.09 8.60 4.58
C SER A 29 -20.32 9.37 3.28
N LEU A 30 -20.59 10.68 3.38
CA LEU A 30 -20.70 11.57 2.23
C LEU A 30 -19.30 12.05 1.80
N GLY A 31 -19.08 12.22 0.49
CA GLY A 31 -17.84 12.83 -0.04
C GLY A 31 -16.65 11.87 -0.21
N ILE A 32 -15.42 12.40 -0.12
CA ILE A 32 -14.15 11.69 -0.37
C ILE A 32 -13.98 10.47 0.56
N GLU A 33 -14.56 10.50 1.76
CA GLU A 33 -14.56 9.40 2.72
C GLU A 33 -15.14 8.10 2.14
N ARG A 34 -16.10 8.19 1.20
CA ARG A 34 -16.65 7.02 0.51
C ARG A 34 -15.63 6.31 -0.38
N PHE A 35 -14.65 7.03 -0.93
CA PHE A 35 -13.53 6.46 -1.67
C PHE A 35 -12.44 5.89 -0.74
N LEU A 36 -12.37 6.38 0.50
CA LEU A 36 -11.38 5.97 1.49
C LEU A 36 -11.80 4.74 2.31
N SER A 37 -13.09 4.39 2.32
CA SER A 37 -13.65 3.26 3.06
C SER A 37 -14.36 2.27 2.13
N PRO A 38 -13.61 1.49 1.32
CA PRO A 38 -14.20 0.52 0.40
C PRO A 38 -14.98 -0.57 1.15
N THR A 39 -16.18 -0.86 0.67
CA THR A 39 -16.99 -2.01 1.10
C THR A 39 -16.87 -3.15 0.09
N SER A 40 -16.84 -4.39 0.58
CA SER A 40 -16.88 -5.54 -0.31
C SER A 40 -18.20 -5.58 -1.06
N ARG A 41 -18.16 -6.10 -2.29
CA ARG A 41 -19.34 -6.34 -3.14
C ARG A 41 -19.47 -7.79 -3.56
N THR A 42 -18.60 -8.65 -3.03
CA THR A 42 -18.58 -10.06 -3.36
C THR A 42 -19.76 -10.75 -2.69
N GLU A 43 -20.53 -11.51 -3.47
CA GLU A 43 -21.61 -12.35 -2.96
C GLU A 43 -21.04 -13.48 -2.08
N PRO A 44 -21.68 -13.83 -0.95
CA PRO A 44 -21.25 -14.95 -0.10
C PRO A 44 -20.96 -16.25 -0.86
N GLU A 45 -21.78 -16.58 -1.86
CA GLU A 45 -21.62 -17.78 -2.68
C GLU A 45 -20.36 -17.72 -3.58
N GLU A 46 -20.00 -16.53 -4.09
CA GLU A 46 -18.75 -16.37 -4.84
C GLU A 46 -17.54 -16.53 -3.91
N VAL A 47 -17.63 -16.03 -2.67
CA VAL A 47 -16.59 -16.24 -1.65
C VAL A 47 -16.39 -17.73 -1.41
N TYR A 48 -17.46 -18.47 -1.17
CA TYR A 48 -17.43 -19.92 -1.00
C TYR A 48 -16.79 -20.62 -2.19
N ARG A 49 -17.30 -20.41 -3.40
CA ARG A 49 -16.77 -21.05 -4.61
C ARG A 49 -15.29 -20.74 -4.84
N ARG A 50 -14.81 -19.52 -4.56
CA ARG A 50 -13.38 -19.18 -4.69
C ARG A 50 -12.54 -19.85 -3.61
N ALA A 51 -12.98 -19.81 -2.36
CA ALA A 51 -12.28 -20.45 -1.25
C ALA A 51 -12.14 -21.96 -1.47
N LYS A 52 -13.22 -22.65 -1.87
CA LYS A 52 -13.20 -24.08 -2.18
C LYS A 52 -12.28 -24.42 -3.36
N ARG A 53 -12.33 -23.63 -4.45
CA ARG A 53 -11.41 -23.80 -5.60
C ARG A 53 -9.94 -23.66 -5.21
N ARG A 54 -9.63 -22.79 -4.24
CA ARG A 54 -8.28 -22.59 -3.69
C ARG A 54 -7.92 -23.59 -2.59
N GLY A 55 -8.73 -24.63 -2.41
CA GLY A 55 -8.45 -25.76 -1.52
C GLY A 55 -8.65 -25.43 -0.05
N MET A 56 -9.55 -24.51 0.30
CA MET A 56 -10.00 -24.35 1.68
C MET A 56 -10.94 -25.50 2.05
N ASP A 57 -10.64 -26.17 3.17
CA ASP A 57 -11.49 -27.20 3.74
C ASP A 57 -12.74 -26.56 4.34
N PHE A 58 -12.56 -25.47 5.08
CA PHE A 58 -13.65 -24.72 5.71
C PHE A 58 -13.70 -23.26 5.22
N VAL A 59 -14.90 -22.68 5.26
CA VAL A 59 -15.14 -21.30 4.80
C VAL A 59 -15.92 -20.52 5.85
N THR A 60 -15.57 -19.25 6.04
CA THR A 60 -16.30 -18.31 6.90
C THR A 60 -16.36 -16.94 6.22
N LEU A 61 -17.32 -16.13 6.64
CA LEU A 61 -17.32 -14.70 6.40
C LEU A 61 -17.11 -13.98 7.72
N THR A 62 -16.36 -12.89 7.71
CA THR A 62 -16.12 -12.01 8.86
C THR A 62 -16.54 -10.60 8.47
N ASP A 63 -17.82 -10.45 8.11
CA ASP A 63 -18.38 -9.15 7.79
C ASP A 63 -18.33 -8.21 8.98
N ARG A 64 -18.15 -6.91 8.71
CA ARG A 64 -17.99 -5.89 9.75
C ARG A 64 -19.28 -5.66 10.49
N ASP A 65 -19.27 -5.93 11.79
CA ASP A 65 -20.33 -5.57 12.72
C ASP A 65 -21.70 -6.20 12.37
N THR A 66 -21.72 -7.24 11.53
CA THR A 66 -22.92 -7.96 11.09
C THR A 66 -22.63 -9.46 10.93
N LEU A 67 -23.62 -10.28 11.29
CA LEU A 67 -23.56 -11.74 11.14
C LEU A 67 -24.37 -12.25 9.94
N GLU A 68 -25.05 -11.36 9.20
CA GLU A 68 -26.04 -11.75 8.19
C GLU A 68 -25.43 -12.60 7.06
N GLY A 69 -24.31 -12.16 6.48
CA GLY A 69 -23.63 -12.89 5.41
C GLY A 69 -23.15 -14.27 5.88
N ALA A 70 -22.56 -14.34 7.07
CA ALA A 70 -22.07 -15.57 7.67
C ALA A 70 -23.21 -16.58 7.96
N LEU A 71 -24.35 -16.12 8.49
CA LEU A 71 -25.51 -16.98 8.75
C LEU A 71 -26.06 -17.60 7.46
N ARG A 72 -26.24 -16.78 6.42
CA ARG A 72 -26.70 -17.26 5.10
C ARG A 72 -25.74 -18.27 4.50
N LEU A 73 -24.43 -18.04 4.65
CA LEU A 73 -23.42 -18.95 4.13
C LEU A 73 -23.45 -20.30 4.88
N VAL A 74 -23.63 -20.29 6.19
CA VAL A 74 -23.77 -21.52 7.01
C VAL A 74 -25.06 -22.27 6.69
N GLU A 75 -26.16 -21.57 6.44
CA GLU A 75 -27.43 -22.17 6.02
C GLU A 75 -27.30 -22.89 4.67
N ALA A 76 -26.58 -22.28 3.71
CA ALA A 76 -26.35 -22.85 2.39
C ALA A 76 -25.36 -24.03 2.40
N HIS A 77 -24.29 -23.95 3.19
CA HIS A 77 -23.19 -24.94 3.22
C HIS A 77 -22.87 -25.41 4.65
N PRO A 78 -23.79 -26.10 5.34
CA PRO A 78 -23.65 -26.40 6.77
C PRO A 78 -22.56 -27.42 7.09
N SER A 79 -22.05 -28.17 6.11
CA SER A 79 -20.99 -29.18 6.31
C SER A 79 -19.63 -28.56 6.63
N ASP A 80 -19.30 -27.45 5.97
CA ASP A 80 -17.95 -26.91 5.90
C ASP A 80 -17.89 -25.39 6.09
N CYS A 81 -19.02 -24.72 6.30
CA CYS A 81 -19.06 -23.33 6.74
C CYS A 81 -19.34 -23.18 8.25
N PHE A 82 -18.76 -22.16 8.86
CA PHE A 82 -19.09 -21.69 10.20
C PHE A 82 -19.24 -20.17 10.22
N THR A 83 -19.87 -19.64 11.27
CA THR A 83 -20.10 -18.20 11.42
C THR A 83 -18.82 -17.47 11.79
N GLY A 84 -18.67 -16.25 11.29
CA GLY A 84 -17.57 -15.35 11.65
C GLY A 84 -18.01 -13.89 11.70
N LEU A 85 -17.23 -13.08 12.39
CA LEU A 85 -17.49 -11.67 12.61
C LEU A 85 -16.17 -10.91 12.67
N GLU A 86 -16.08 -9.76 11.99
CA GLU A 86 -15.11 -8.72 12.35
C GLU A 86 -15.86 -7.66 13.18
N THR A 87 -15.42 -7.39 14.41
CA THR A 87 -16.04 -6.38 15.28
C THR A 87 -15.03 -5.33 15.71
N SER A 88 -15.37 -4.04 15.54
CA SER A 88 -14.53 -2.95 16.08
C SER A 88 -14.81 -2.72 17.56
N ALA A 89 -13.91 -3.22 18.41
CA ALA A 89 -13.87 -2.98 19.84
C ALA A 89 -13.22 -1.63 20.17
N VAL A 90 -13.55 -1.05 21.34
CA VAL A 90 -13.11 0.28 21.74
C VAL A 90 -12.37 0.23 23.07
N PHE A 91 -11.20 0.87 23.14
CA PHE A 91 -10.59 1.22 24.42
C PHE A 91 -11.37 2.38 25.05
N PRO A 92 -11.99 2.20 26.23
CA PRO A 92 -12.91 3.18 26.81
C PRO A 92 -12.22 4.49 27.20
N GLU A 93 -10.90 4.48 27.44
CA GLU A 93 -10.18 5.64 27.98
C GLU A 93 -9.92 6.72 26.94
N ASP A 94 -9.73 6.32 25.68
CA ASP A 94 -9.35 7.23 24.60
C ASP A 94 -10.04 6.93 23.28
N GLY A 95 -11.05 6.05 23.26
CA GLY A 95 -11.80 5.73 22.05
C GLY A 95 -10.96 5.09 20.94
N CYS A 96 -9.77 4.55 21.23
CA CYS A 96 -8.98 3.82 20.24
C CYS A 96 -9.77 2.59 19.77
N LYS A 97 -9.95 2.45 18.46
CA LYS A 97 -10.66 1.31 17.86
C LYS A 97 -9.68 0.21 17.46
N VAL A 98 -10.04 -1.04 17.77
CA VAL A 98 -9.30 -2.25 17.38
C VAL A 98 -10.29 -3.26 16.82
N ASN A 99 -9.95 -3.92 15.72
CA ASN A 99 -10.81 -4.95 15.16
C ASN A 99 -10.45 -6.32 15.74
N LEU A 100 -11.48 -7.07 16.13
CA LEU A 100 -11.36 -8.44 16.59
C LEU A 100 -12.11 -9.36 15.62
N LEU A 101 -11.49 -10.49 15.30
CA LEU A 101 -12.13 -11.58 14.58
C LEU A 101 -12.71 -12.55 15.60
N VAL A 102 -13.93 -13.00 15.39
CA VAL A 102 -14.62 -13.98 16.25
C VAL A 102 -15.29 -15.03 15.35
N TRP A 103 -15.15 -16.31 15.68
CA TRP A 103 -15.66 -17.42 14.88
C TRP A 103 -16.46 -18.43 15.70
N GLY A 104 -17.39 -19.12 15.05
CA GLY A 104 -18.24 -20.15 15.66
C GLY A 104 -19.30 -19.62 16.61
N LEU A 105 -19.67 -18.34 16.48
CA LEU A 105 -20.64 -17.66 17.31
C LEU A 105 -22.09 -17.80 16.82
N ASP A 106 -23.04 -17.87 17.75
CA ASP A 106 -24.47 -17.82 17.46
C ASP A 106 -25.03 -16.37 17.53
N SER A 107 -26.31 -16.20 17.16
CA SER A 107 -26.98 -14.89 17.17
C SER A 107 -27.10 -14.25 18.56
N ARG A 108 -27.16 -15.05 19.63
CA ARG A 108 -27.23 -14.55 21.01
C ARG A 108 -25.86 -14.01 21.43
N GLN A 109 -24.80 -14.75 21.14
CA GLN A 109 -23.42 -14.34 21.38
C GLN A 109 -23.06 -13.10 20.56
N PHE A 110 -23.50 -13.03 19.31
CA PHE A 110 -23.37 -11.82 18.49
C PHE A 110 -24.01 -10.59 19.16
N GLY A 111 -25.26 -10.70 19.63
CA GLY A 111 -25.93 -9.60 20.34
C GLY A 111 -25.15 -9.11 21.57
N GLU A 112 -24.56 -10.03 22.32
CA GLU A 112 -23.75 -9.70 23.49
C GLU A 112 -22.41 -9.05 23.12
N ILE A 113 -21.73 -9.54 22.07
CA ILE A 113 -20.53 -8.90 21.52
C ILE A 113 -20.82 -7.47 21.09
N GLN A 114 -21.94 -7.23 20.40
CA GLN A 114 -22.34 -5.90 19.95
C GLN A 114 -22.65 -4.95 21.11
N ARG A 115 -23.12 -5.48 22.25
CA ARG A 115 -23.30 -4.70 23.48
C ARG A 115 -21.97 -4.34 24.12
N LEU A 116 -21.06 -5.32 24.23
CA LEU A 116 -19.81 -5.22 24.99
C LEU A 116 -18.66 -4.52 24.26
N ARG A 117 -18.64 -4.51 22.92
CA ARG A 117 -17.56 -3.90 22.10
C ARG A 117 -17.24 -2.43 22.38
N LYS A 118 -18.05 -1.72 23.16
CA LYS A 118 -17.76 -0.36 23.63
C LYS A 118 -16.64 -0.34 24.68
N ASP A 119 -16.33 -1.49 25.27
CA ASP A 119 -15.24 -1.72 26.19
C ASP A 119 -14.52 -3.02 25.83
N ILE A 120 -13.30 -2.89 25.32
CA ILE A 120 -12.48 -4.03 24.90
C ILE A 120 -12.13 -4.97 26.05
N TYR A 121 -12.06 -4.49 27.30
CA TYR A 121 -11.74 -5.31 28.47
C TYR A 121 -12.91 -6.21 28.82
N GLU A 122 -14.13 -5.67 28.85
CA GLU A 122 -15.35 -6.47 29.08
C GLU A 122 -15.55 -7.48 27.94
N LEU A 123 -15.35 -7.04 26.69
CA LEU A 123 -15.46 -7.93 25.54
C LEU A 123 -14.43 -9.06 25.59
N ALA A 124 -13.16 -8.78 25.90
CA ALA A 124 -12.12 -9.80 26.01
C ALA A 124 -12.44 -10.84 27.09
N ALA A 125 -12.93 -10.38 28.26
CA ALA A 125 -13.38 -11.27 29.33
C ALA A 125 -14.55 -12.16 28.88
N TYR A 126 -15.54 -11.58 28.19
CA TYR A 126 -16.67 -12.32 27.66
C TYR A 126 -16.25 -13.39 26.64
N LEU A 127 -15.45 -13.03 25.63
CA LEU A 127 -15.00 -13.95 24.59
C LEU A 127 -14.29 -15.18 25.18
N ARG A 128 -13.51 -14.99 26.24
CA ARG A 128 -12.86 -16.07 26.98
C ARG A 128 -13.86 -16.92 27.77
N SER A 129 -14.77 -16.30 28.53
CA SER A 129 -15.78 -17.02 29.32
C SER A 129 -16.80 -17.79 28.47
N ALA A 130 -17.10 -17.28 27.27
CA ALA A 130 -18.00 -17.88 26.30
C ALA A 130 -17.30 -18.93 25.41
N ASP A 131 -16.00 -19.17 25.65
CA ASP A 131 -15.20 -20.19 24.97
C ASP A 131 -15.15 -20.00 23.44
N LEU A 132 -15.21 -18.74 22.97
CA LEU A 132 -15.24 -18.39 21.54
C LEU A 132 -13.83 -18.35 20.95
N ALA A 133 -13.67 -18.86 19.73
CA ALA A 133 -12.43 -18.66 18.97
C ALA A 133 -12.36 -17.21 18.49
N HIS A 134 -11.25 -16.52 18.78
CA HIS A 134 -11.10 -15.11 18.44
C HIS A 134 -9.63 -14.72 18.26
N ALA A 135 -9.38 -13.65 17.50
CA ALA A 135 -8.04 -13.08 17.31
C ALA A 135 -8.08 -11.57 17.16
N VAL A 136 -6.97 -10.89 17.44
CA VAL A 136 -6.80 -9.48 17.10
C VAL A 136 -6.49 -9.36 15.60
N ALA A 137 -7.36 -8.68 14.85
CA ALA A 137 -7.18 -8.44 13.40
C ALA A 137 -6.09 -7.38 13.17
N HIS A 138 -5.22 -7.60 12.19
CA HIS A 138 -4.19 -6.67 11.70
C HIS A 138 -3.67 -5.71 12.80
N ALA A 139 -3.14 -6.27 13.90
CA ALA A 139 -3.02 -5.58 15.18
C ALA A 139 -2.16 -4.30 15.15
N SER A 140 -1.23 -4.21 14.19
CA SER A 140 -0.37 -3.04 13.99
C SER A 140 -1.00 -1.90 13.18
N ARG A 141 -2.22 -2.07 12.68
CA ARG A 141 -2.91 -1.08 11.83
C ARG A 141 -3.88 -0.23 12.64
N SER A 142 -3.74 1.08 12.55
CA SER A 142 -4.64 2.00 13.24
C SER A 142 -5.96 2.16 12.50
N VAL A 143 -7.07 1.85 13.17
CA VAL A 143 -8.43 2.02 12.61
C VAL A 143 -8.84 3.49 12.58
N ASN A 144 -8.55 4.26 13.64
CA ASN A 144 -8.95 5.66 13.78
C ASN A 144 -7.81 6.62 14.19
N GLY A 145 -6.55 6.22 13.95
CA GLY A 145 -5.36 7.06 14.20
C GLY A 145 -4.96 7.18 15.68
N ARG A 146 -5.53 6.35 16.57
CA ARG A 146 -5.26 6.38 18.03
C ARG A 146 -4.43 5.19 18.52
N LEU A 147 -4.06 4.28 17.62
CA LEU A 147 -3.25 3.10 17.96
C LEU A 147 -1.81 3.56 18.27
N ASN A 148 -1.26 3.07 19.38
CA ASN A 148 0.10 3.35 19.82
C ASN A 148 0.66 2.15 20.58
N LEU A 149 1.93 2.23 21.00
CA LEU A 149 2.61 1.16 21.74
C LEU A 149 1.83 0.70 22.98
N SER A 150 1.31 1.64 23.79
CA SER A 150 0.54 1.31 25.00
C SER A 150 -0.66 0.43 24.69
N LYS A 151 -1.36 0.69 23.58
CA LYS A 151 -2.50 -0.14 23.14
C LYS A 151 -2.07 -1.53 22.69
N LEU A 152 -0.96 -1.66 21.94
CA LEU A 152 -0.42 -2.98 21.57
C LEU A 152 -0.03 -3.81 22.79
N GLU A 153 0.63 -3.20 23.77
CA GLU A 153 1.01 -3.88 25.02
C GLU A 153 -0.23 -4.39 25.78
N ARG A 154 -1.32 -3.60 25.84
CA ARG A 154 -2.59 -4.04 26.44
C ARG A 154 -3.25 -5.16 25.65
N LEU A 155 -3.22 -5.11 24.31
CA LEU A 155 -3.74 -6.22 23.49
C LEU A 155 -2.97 -7.52 23.74
N VAL A 156 -1.66 -7.45 23.95
CA VAL A 156 -0.82 -8.60 24.35
C VAL A 156 -1.28 -9.20 25.69
N LEU A 157 -1.78 -8.40 26.63
CA LEU A 157 -2.30 -8.90 27.90
C LEU A 157 -3.71 -9.52 27.77
N LEU A 158 -4.51 -9.04 26.83
CA LEU A 158 -5.91 -9.46 26.67
C LEU A 158 -6.10 -10.70 25.80
N PHE A 159 -5.28 -10.86 24.75
CA PHE A 159 -5.49 -11.83 23.68
C PHE A 159 -4.29 -12.74 23.44
N ASP A 160 -4.53 -14.01 23.10
CA ASP A 160 -3.47 -15.01 22.83
C ASP A 160 -3.30 -15.32 21.34
N VAL A 161 -4.27 -14.93 20.52
CA VAL A 161 -4.29 -15.18 19.08
C VAL A 161 -4.29 -13.85 18.34
N PHE A 162 -3.39 -13.73 17.36
CA PHE A 162 -3.25 -12.54 16.53
C PHE A 162 -3.31 -12.94 15.06
N GLU A 163 -3.85 -12.07 14.22
CA GLU A 163 -3.70 -12.23 12.78
C GLU A 163 -2.24 -11.94 12.39
N GLY A 164 -1.49 -13.00 12.05
CA GLY A 164 -0.07 -12.93 11.72
C GLY A 164 0.22 -12.92 10.21
N ALA A 165 -0.76 -13.33 9.38
CA ALA A 165 -0.68 -13.25 7.93
C ALA A 165 -1.96 -12.62 7.38
N ASN A 166 -1.97 -11.30 7.25
CA ASN A 166 -3.07 -10.56 6.65
C ASN A 166 -2.73 -10.21 5.19
N GLY A 167 -3.63 -10.55 4.26
CA GLY A 167 -3.45 -10.37 2.81
C GLY A 167 -3.50 -8.92 2.30
N THR A 168 -3.92 -7.96 3.14
CA THR A 168 -3.87 -6.51 2.84
C THR A 168 -2.66 -5.83 3.48
N GLN A 169 -1.92 -6.51 4.35
CA GLN A 169 -0.74 -5.98 5.02
C GLN A 169 0.55 -6.32 4.27
N GLY A 170 1.46 -5.35 4.22
CA GLY A 170 2.77 -5.54 3.62
C GLY A 170 3.64 -6.53 4.42
N ARG A 171 4.55 -7.21 3.73
CA ARG A 171 5.49 -8.20 4.31
C ARG A 171 6.20 -7.72 5.57
N MET A 172 6.62 -6.45 5.59
CA MET A 172 7.31 -5.87 6.75
C MET A 172 6.41 -5.86 7.99
N HIS A 173 5.13 -5.50 7.84
CA HIS A 173 4.16 -5.46 8.93
C HIS A 173 3.90 -6.86 9.50
N ASN A 174 3.50 -7.81 8.64
CA ASN A 174 3.23 -9.19 9.04
C ASN A 174 4.44 -9.81 9.76
N ARG A 175 5.64 -9.73 9.17
CA ARG A 175 6.85 -10.34 9.75
C ARG A 175 7.28 -9.70 11.06
N THR A 176 7.27 -8.37 11.12
CA THR A 176 7.72 -7.65 12.32
C THR A 176 6.77 -7.90 13.49
N LEU A 177 5.45 -7.88 13.26
CA LEU A 177 4.46 -8.19 14.29
C LEU A 177 4.65 -9.62 14.82
N VAL A 178 4.68 -10.61 13.93
CA VAL A 178 4.85 -12.03 14.31
C VAL A 178 6.16 -12.24 15.05
N GLN A 179 7.25 -11.59 14.61
CA GLN A 179 8.54 -11.67 15.29
C GLN A 179 8.46 -11.12 16.71
N CYS A 180 7.96 -9.90 16.89
CA CYS A 180 7.82 -9.28 18.21
C CYS A 180 6.97 -10.14 19.16
N LEU A 181 5.85 -10.68 18.67
CA LEU A 181 4.95 -11.50 19.49
C LEU A 181 5.55 -12.87 19.87
N ARG A 182 6.43 -13.45 19.04
CA ARG A 182 7.15 -14.70 19.34
C ARG A 182 8.29 -14.50 20.35
N GLU A 183 8.79 -13.28 20.46
CA GLU A 183 9.93 -12.94 21.33
C GLU A 183 9.49 -12.47 22.73
N LEU A 184 8.18 -12.46 23.02
CA LEU A 184 7.66 -12.16 24.35
C LEU A 184 8.15 -13.18 25.38
N THR A 185 8.48 -12.68 26.58
CA THR A 185 8.90 -13.50 27.72
C THR A 185 7.97 -13.26 28.92
N PRO A 186 7.93 -14.18 29.91
CA PRO A 186 7.18 -13.96 31.15
C PRO A 186 7.53 -12.62 31.83
N GLU A 187 8.81 -12.27 31.89
CA GLU A 187 9.29 -11.03 32.52
C GLU A 187 8.75 -9.79 31.79
N LYS A 188 8.64 -9.88 30.46
CA LYS A 188 8.08 -8.80 29.66
C LYS A 188 6.59 -8.63 29.87
N ILE A 189 5.88 -9.74 30.03
CA ILE A 189 4.47 -9.68 30.42
C ILE A 189 4.32 -9.03 31.81
N ASP A 190 5.13 -9.43 32.80
CA ASP A 190 5.08 -8.83 34.14
C ASP A 190 5.37 -7.33 34.13
N GLU A 191 6.29 -6.89 33.26
CA GLU A 191 6.53 -5.47 33.00
C GLU A 191 5.26 -4.78 32.46
N TYR A 192 4.62 -5.34 31.43
CA TYR A 192 3.40 -4.78 30.86
C TYR A 192 2.24 -4.76 31.86
N GLN A 193 2.06 -5.82 32.67
CA GLN A 193 1.01 -5.85 33.68
C GLN A 193 1.19 -4.75 34.73
N ARG A 194 2.42 -4.54 35.21
CA ARG A 194 2.73 -3.44 36.16
C ARG A 194 2.56 -2.07 35.51
N LYS A 195 3.04 -1.90 34.27
CA LYS A 195 2.97 -0.64 33.52
C LYS A 195 1.52 -0.19 33.29
N HIS A 196 0.63 -1.13 32.97
CA HIS A 196 -0.77 -0.83 32.61
C HIS A 196 -1.76 -1.05 33.75
N GLY A 197 -1.34 -1.62 34.88
CA GLY A 197 -2.24 -2.01 35.97
C GLY A 197 -3.28 -3.05 35.53
N LEU A 198 -2.94 -3.89 34.54
CA LEU A 198 -3.85 -4.82 33.88
C LEU A 198 -3.31 -6.24 34.02
N GLN A 199 -4.11 -7.16 34.54
CA GLN A 199 -3.74 -8.58 34.60
C GLN A 199 -4.03 -9.26 33.26
N SER A 200 -3.16 -10.19 32.88
CA SER A 200 -3.39 -11.09 31.76
C SER A 200 -4.63 -11.94 32.00
N LEU A 201 -5.41 -12.17 30.94
CA LEU A 201 -6.52 -13.12 30.97
C LEU A 201 -6.07 -14.57 30.77
N SER A 202 -4.82 -14.78 30.32
CA SER A 202 -4.22 -16.08 30.02
C SER A 202 -3.21 -16.52 31.07
N ALA A 203 -3.04 -17.85 31.18
CA ALA A 203 -2.01 -18.45 32.03
C ALA A 203 -0.60 -18.33 31.42
N GLU A 204 -0.50 -18.37 30.08
CA GLU A 204 0.78 -18.26 29.36
C GLU A 204 0.76 -17.12 28.32
N PRO A 205 0.53 -15.85 28.75
CA PRO A 205 0.34 -14.72 27.85
C PRO A 205 1.56 -14.37 26.97
N TRP A 206 2.75 -14.88 27.25
CA TRP A 206 3.90 -14.69 26.36
C TRP A 206 3.87 -15.65 25.16
N LYS A 207 3.05 -16.71 25.18
CA LYS A 207 2.91 -17.66 24.06
C LYS A 207 1.77 -17.23 23.15
N LYS A 208 2.12 -16.57 22.04
CA LYS A 208 1.15 -16.13 21.03
C LYS A 208 1.02 -17.11 19.88
N SER A 209 -0.21 -17.24 19.38
CA SER A 209 -0.56 -18.04 18.21
C SER A 209 -1.08 -17.15 17.09
N PHE A 210 -1.13 -17.70 15.87
CA PHE A 210 -1.37 -16.89 14.68
C PHE A 210 -2.47 -17.47 13.80
N THR A 211 -3.31 -16.57 13.29
CA THR A 211 -4.24 -16.83 12.19
C THR A 211 -3.80 -16.09 10.93
N GLY A 212 -4.22 -16.60 9.78
CA GLY A 212 -4.07 -15.94 8.49
C GLY A 212 -5.42 -15.80 7.79
N GLY A 213 -5.56 -14.69 7.08
CA GLY A 213 -6.73 -14.41 6.25
C GLY A 213 -6.42 -13.38 5.18
N SER A 214 -7.20 -13.39 4.10
CA SER A 214 -6.95 -12.49 2.97
C SER A 214 -7.34 -11.04 3.26
N ASP A 215 -8.25 -10.81 4.20
CA ASP A 215 -8.90 -9.51 4.46
C ASP A 215 -9.44 -8.92 3.14
N ASP A 216 -9.94 -9.80 2.28
CA ASP A 216 -10.32 -9.44 0.92
C ASP A 216 -11.66 -8.70 0.88
N LEU A 217 -11.64 -7.56 0.18
CA LEU A 217 -12.82 -6.76 -0.14
C LEU A 217 -13.18 -6.81 -1.64
N SER A 218 -12.31 -7.36 -2.48
CA SER A 218 -12.38 -7.19 -3.94
C SER A 218 -12.93 -8.42 -4.68
N GLY A 219 -13.04 -9.53 -3.98
CA GLY A 219 -13.24 -10.88 -4.51
C GLY A 219 -11.95 -11.55 -4.95
N LEU A 220 -10.86 -10.82 -5.20
CA LEU A 220 -9.68 -11.32 -5.93
C LEU A 220 -8.77 -12.17 -5.06
N MET A 221 -8.57 -11.80 -3.79
CA MET A 221 -7.53 -12.37 -2.92
C MET A 221 -8.02 -13.49 -1.99
N ILE A 222 -9.30 -13.85 -2.05
CA ILE A 222 -9.94 -14.85 -1.18
C ILE A 222 -9.16 -16.17 -1.14
N GLY A 223 -8.68 -16.62 0.00
CA GLY A 223 -7.94 -17.87 0.15
C GLY A 223 -6.47 -17.83 -0.31
N THR A 224 -5.94 -16.67 -0.67
CA THR A 224 -4.48 -16.48 -0.90
C THR A 224 -3.70 -16.40 0.40
N SER A 225 -4.37 -16.03 1.50
CA SER A 225 -3.88 -16.13 2.88
C SER A 225 -4.83 -16.99 3.70
N ARG A 226 -4.26 -17.79 4.59
CA ARG A 226 -4.98 -18.89 5.24
C ARG A 226 -4.42 -19.25 6.60
N THR A 227 -5.31 -19.81 7.40
CA THR A 227 -5.02 -20.49 8.66
C THR A 227 -5.03 -22.00 8.42
N THR A 228 -4.07 -22.70 9.04
CA THR A 228 -3.99 -24.16 9.00
C THR A 228 -4.03 -24.74 10.41
N VAL A 229 -4.78 -25.84 10.57
CA VAL A 229 -4.95 -26.55 11.84
C VAL A 229 -5.05 -28.06 11.55
N ALA A 230 -4.40 -28.87 12.37
CA ALA A 230 -4.63 -30.31 12.43
C ALA A 230 -6.07 -30.63 12.90
N ALA A 231 -7.00 -30.84 11.96
CA ALA A 231 -8.42 -31.02 12.25
C ALA A 231 -9.16 -31.75 11.12
N ARG A 232 -10.23 -32.47 11.47
CA ARG A 232 -11.15 -33.14 10.53
C ARG A 232 -12.54 -32.51 10.51
N THR A 233 -12.92 -31.81 11.58
CA THR A 233 -14.22 -31.15 11.71
C THR A 233 -14.06 -29.67 11.97
N LYS A 234 -15.13 -28.89 11.74
CA LYS A 234 -15.17 -27.45 12.05
C LYS A 234 -14.90 -27.19 13.54
N ASP A 235 -15.47 -28.02 14.42
CA ASP A 235 -15.30 -27.87 15.87
C ASP A 235 -13.86 -28.15 16.30
N GLU A 236 -13.21 -29.17 15.73
CA GLU A 236 -11.79 -29.44 15.95
C GLU A 236 -10.91 -28.29 15.44
N PHE A 237 -11.27 -27.73 14.28
CA PHE A 237 -10.57 -26.59 13.69
C PHE A 237 -10.65 -25.36 14.59
N LEU A 238 -11.85 -24.96 15.01
CA LEU A 238 -12.09 -23.81 15.89
C LEU A 238 -11.44 -24.00 17.26
N LEU A 239 -11.52 -25.21 17.82
CA LEU A 239 -10.79 -25.57 19.04
C LEU A 239 -9.28 -25.41 18.85
N GLY A 240 -8.74 -25.82 17.71
CA GLY A 240 -7.33 -25.65 17.38
C GLY A 240 -6.90 -24.19 17.30
N VAL A 241 -7.70 -23.33 16.68
CA VAL A 241 -7.49 -21.87 16.67
C VAL A 241 -7.48 -21.32 18.10
N ARG A 242 -8.53 -21.63 18.87
CA ARG A 242 -8.70 -21.13 20.25
C ARG A 242 -7.60 -21.58 21.20
N THR A 243 -7.09 -22.80 21.02
CA THR A 243 -6.02 -23.38 21.85
C THR A 243 -4.61 -23.08 21.34
N GLY A 244 -4.48 -22.20 20.34
CA GLY A 244 -3.21 -21.74 19.81
C GLY A 244 -2.42 -22.77 19.00
N ARG A 245 -3.10 -23.77 18.43
CA ARG A 245 -2.52 -24.79 17.55
C ARG A 245 -2.57 -24.42 16.07
N SER A 246 -2.99 -23.20 15.74
CA SER A 246 -3.09 -22.70 14.38
C SER A 246 -1.77 -22.12 13.86
N LEU A 247 -1.56 -22.25 12.55
CA LEU A 247 -0.48 -21.61 11.82
C LEU A 247 -1.03 -20.69 10.74
N ALA A 248 -0.46 -19.50 10.64
CA ALA A 248 -0.76 -18.51 9.61
C ALA A 248 0.22 -18.65 8.45
N SER A 249 -0.30 -18.62 7.21
CA SER A 249 0.52 -18.60 5.98
C SER A 249 -0.24 -17.91 4.86
N GLY A 250 0.44 -17.41 3.84
CA GLY A 250 -0.25 -16.74 2.76
C GLY A 250 0.58 -15.73 1.99
N ARG A 251 -0.11 -15.04 1.08
CA ARG A 251 0.42 -13.90 0.34
C ARG A 251 0.40 -12.64 1.21
N ASP A 252 1.56 -11.99 1.32
CA ASP A 252 1.65 -10.61 1.81
C ASP A 252 1.21 -9.65 0.71
N ALA A 253 0.62 -8.52 1.07
CA ALA A 253 0.35 -7.48 0.09
C ALA A 253 1.67 -6.85 -0.41
N ASP A 254 1.79 -6.72 -1.72
CA ASP A 254 2.82 -5.91 -2.39
C ASP A 254 2.17 -4.76 -3.17
N PHE A 255 3.01 -3.90 -3.74
CA PHE A 255 2.55 -2.74 -4.49
C PHE A 255 1.61 -3.12 -5.63
N ARG A 256 1.91 -4.18 -6.39
CA ARG A 256 1.10 -4.62 -7.53
C ARG A 256 -0.26 -5.15 -7.09
N SER A 257 -0.30 -5.99 -6.05
CA SER A 257 -1.53 -6.56 -5.53
C SER A 257 -2.44 -5.50 -4.90
N ALA A 258 -1.86 -4.52 -4.17
CA ALA A 258 -2.63 -3.45 -3.56
C ALA A 258 -3.19 -2.50 -4.62
N ALA A 259 -2.37 -2.19 -5.64
CA ALA A 259 -2.79 -1.48 -6.84
C ALA A 259 -3.99 -2.15 -7.51
N PHE A 260 -3.85 -3.44 -7.83
CA PHE A 260 -4.86 -4.22 -8.53
C PHE A 260 -6.18 -4.30 -7.75
N THR A 261 -6.11 -4.55 -6.43
CA THR A 261 -7.25 -4.52 -5.52
C THR A 261 -7.92 -3.15 -5.49
N ALA A 262 -7.16 -2.06 -5.43
CA ALA A 262 -7.72 -0.70 -5.43
C ALA A 262 -8.46 -0.37 -6.73
N TYR A 263 -7.95 -0.80 -7.89
CA TYR A 263 -8.66 -0.65 -9.17
C TYR A 263 -9.96 -1.45 -9.21
N LYS A 264 -9.97 -2.68 -8.69
CA LYS A 264 -11.19 -3.49 -8.62
C LYS A 264 -12.27 -2.80 -7.79
N LEU A 265 -11.89 -2.28 -6.62
CA LEU A 265 -12.80 -1.58 -5.72
C LEU A 265 -13.34 -0.30 -6.36
N ALA A 266 -12.48 0.48 -7.01
CA ALA A 266 -12.89 1.67 -7.75
C ALA A 266 -13.85 1.32 -8.90
N TYR A 267 -13.56 0.25 -9.65
CA TYR A 267 -14.41 -0.25 -10.72
C TYR A 267 -15.81 -0.62 -10.22
N ASP A 268 -15.88 -1.40 -9.14
CA ASP A 268 -17.16 -1.85 -8.59
C ASP A 268 -18.01 -0.68 -8.09
N GLN A 269 -17.38 0.34 -7.51
CA GLN A 269 -18.06 1.56 -7.06
C GLN A 269 -18.60 2.40 -8.24
N LEU A 270 -17.86 2.48 -9.34
CA LEU A 270 -18.29 3.20 -10.55
C LEU A 270 -19.51 2.53 -11.21
N ARG A 271 -19.56 1.18 -11.18
CA ARG A 271 -20.69 0.41 -11.73
C ARG A 271 -22.03 0.77 -11.08
N GLU A 272 -22.06 1.02 -9.78
CA GLU A 272 -23.28 1.36 -9.04
C GLU A 272 -23.70 2.82 -9.23
N THR A 273 -22.74 3.75 -9.28
CA THR A 273 -23.02 5.18 -9.22
C THR A 273 -23.51 5.77 -10.54
N LYS A 274 -23.43 5.01 -11.66
CA LYS A 274 -23.79 5.47 -13.02
C LYS A 274 -23.20 6.86 -13.33
N ALA A 275 -22.00 7.16 -12.81
CA ALA A 275 -21.35 8.45 -13.02
C ALA A 275 -20.70 8.50 -14.41
N TRP A 276 -21.18 9.40 -15.28
CA TRP A 276 -20.85 9.47 -16.70
C TRP A 276 -19.92 10.65 -17.02
N ASP A 277 -18.67 10.58 -16.58
CA ASP A 277 -17.58 11.44 -17.06
C ASP A 277 -16.63 10.63 -17.97
N PRO A 278 -16.02 11.21 -19.02
CA PRO A 278 -15.01 10.56 -19.85
C PRO A 278 -13.91 9.77 -19.11
N ALA A 279 -13.46 10.21 -17.93
CA ALA A 279 -12.46 9.47 -17.15
C ALA A 279 -13.05 8.25 -16.43
N THR A 280 -14.27 8.36 -15.89
CA THR A 280 -14.97 7.23 -15.26
C THR A 280 -15.42 6.18 -16.28
N LEU A 281 -15.74 6.60 -17.50
CA LEU A 281 -16.01 5.73 -18.65
C LEU A 281 -14.80 4.90 -19.08
N PHE A 282 -13.59 5.46 -18.97
CA PHE A 282 -12.37 4.75 -19.34
C PHE A 282 -11.95 3.72 -18.27
N LEU A 283 -12.01 4.10 -16.99
CA LEU A 283 -11.81 3.19 -15.86
C LEU A 283 -12.84 2.07 -15.83
N SER A 284 -14.11 2.35 -16.15
CA SER A 284 -15.16 1.32 -16.21
C SER A 284 -14.94 0.32 -17.35
N GLN A 285 -14.49 0.79 -18.52
CA GLN A 285 -14.15 -0.08 -19.64
C GLN A 285 -12.96 -1.00 -19.33
N ILE A 286 -11.86 -0.43 -18.82
CA ILE A 286 -10.69 -1.21 -18.39
C ILE A 286 -11.09 -2.23 -17.30
N GLY A 287 -11.85 -1.79 -16.31
CA GLY A 287 -12.30 -2.66 -15.21
C GLY A 287 -13.20 -3.80 -15.69
N GLN A 288 -14.12 -3.53 -16.62
CA GLN A 288 -14.95 -4.56 -17.25
C GLN A 288 -14.08 -5.66 -17.86
N TRP A 289 -13.13 -5.29 -18.71
CA TRP A 289 -12.31 -6.28 -19.41
C TRP A 289 -11.26 -6.97 -18.51
N THR A 290 -10.83 -6.29 -17.45
CA THR A 290 -9.82 -6.84 -16.53
C THR A 290 -10.44 -7.80 -15.53
N PHE A 291 -11.67 -7.52 -15.07
CA PHE A 291 -12.26 -8.19 -13.92
C PHE A 291 -13.49 -9.04 -14.26
N GLU A 292 -14.21 -8.74 -15.33
CA GLU A 292 -15.31 -9.55 -15.82
C GLU A 292 -14.74 -10.48 -16.90
N SER A 293 -14.69 -11.76 -16.60
CA SER A 293 -14.13 -12.82 -17.44
C SER A 293 -14.97 -13.12 -18.70
N GLU A 294 -15.57 -12.10 -19.31
CA GLU A 294 -16.26 -12.21 -20.59
C GLU A 294 -15.25 -12.01 -21.71
N SER A 295 -15.12 -13.01 -22.59
CA SER A 295 -14.32 -12.89 -23.81
C SER A 295 -14.84 -11.72 -24.65
N LEU A 296 -13.96 -10.82 -25.06
CA LEU A 296 -14.29 -9.70 -25.94
C LEU A 296 -15.09 -10.17 -27.17
N GLY A 297 -16.33 -9.71 -27.30
CA GLY A 297 -17.15 -9.98 -28.46
C GLY A 297 -16.60 -9.31 -29.72
N LEU A 298 -16.95 -9.85 -30.89
CA LEU A 298 -16.63 -9.25 -32.20
C LEU A 298 -17.12 -7.80 -32.32
N LEU A 299 -18.28 -7.49 -31.71
CA LEU A 299 -18.87 -6.15 -31.69
C LEU A 299 -18.09 -5.19 -30.78
N ASP A 300 -17.56 -5.64 -29.65
CA ASP A 300 -16.73 -4.81 -28.77
C ASP A 300 -15.41 -4.45 -29.45
N ARG A 301 -14.80 -5.38 -30.18
CA ARG A 301 -13.60 -5.13 -31.00
C ARG A 301 -13.83 -4.06 -32.08
N ILE A 302 -15.00 -4.05 -32.70
CA ILE A 302 -15.38 -3.06 -33.74
C ILE A 302 -15.72 -1.71 -33.10
N LYS A 303 -16.43 -1.70 -31.97
CA LYS A 303 -16.77 -0.49 -31.21
C LYS A 303 -15.52 0.21 -30.70
N MET A 304 -14.50 -0.54 -30.31
CA MET A 304 -13.18 -0.04 -29.92
C MET A 304 -12.45 0.68 -31.05
N ARG A 305 -12.47 0.14 -32.28
CA ARG A 305 -11.85 0.80 -33.45
C ARG A 305 -12.59 2.06 -33.89
N THR A 306 -13.89 2.13 -33.63
CA THR A 306 -14.77 3.23 -34.09
C THR A 306 -14.95 4.35 -33.06
N MET A 307 -14.84 4.07 -31.75
CA MET A 307 -14.84 5.08 -30.68
C MET A 307 -13.56 5.96 -30.65
N ASN A 308 -12.52 5.60 -31.41
CA ASN A 308 -11.28 6.36 -31.56
C ASN A 308 -11.44 7.67 -32.37
N ALA A 309 -12.56 7.88 -33.05
CA ALA A 309 -12.73 9.03 -33.95
C ALA A 309 -13.21 10.33 -33.26
N GLY A 310 -13.68 10.27 -32.01
CA GLY A 310 -14.51 11.36 -31.43
C GLY A 310 -13.88 12.23 -30.34
N THR A 311 -12.73 11.86 -29.75
CA THR A 311 -12.09 12.64 -28.67
C THR A 311 -10.65 12.96 -29.04
N LYS A 312 -10.32 14.26 -29.16
CA LYS A 312 -9.00 14.80 -29.54
C LYS A 312 -7.81 14.37 -28.66
N LEU A 313 -8.03 13.52 -27.65
CA LEU A 313 -7.04 13.11 -26.65
C LEU A 313 -6.70 11.60 -26.67
N ARG A 314 -7.06 10.85 -27.72
CA ARG A 314 -6.82 9.41 -27.77
C ARG A 314 -6.09 9.00 -29.05
N SER A 315 -4.78 8.72 -28.91
CA SER A 315 -3.99 8.12 -29.98
C SER A 315 -4.42 6.66 -30.23
N ASP A 316 -4.28 6.16 -31.46
CA ASP A 316 -4.50 4.73 -31.79
C ASP A 316 -3.67 3.79 -30.91
N ARG A 317 -2.52 4.26 -30.41
CA ARG A 317 -1.61 3.51 -29.53
C ARG A 317 -2.21 3.25 -28.15
N THR A 318 -2.84 4.26 -27.55
CA THR A 318 -3.49 4.14 -26.23
C THR A 318 -4.62 3.11 -26.25
N ALA A 319 -5.43 3.12 -27.32
CA ALA A 319 -6.49 2.13 -27.52
C ALA A 319 -5.92 0.71 -27.72
N SER A 320 -4.81 0.57 -28.46
CA SER A 320 -4.10 -0.71 -28.63
C SER A 320 -3.60 -1.28 -27.30
N LEU A 321 -3.00 -0.46 -26.44
CA LEU A 321 -2.49 -0.90 -25.13
C LEU A 321 -3.61 -1.41 -24.21
N VAL A 322 -4.79 -0.82 -24.31
CA VAL A 322 -5.97 -1.25 -23.55
C VAL A 322 -6.53 -2.57 -24.10
N LEU A 323 -6.51 -2.78 -25.43
CA LEU A 323 -6.86 -4.07 -26.03
C LEU A 323 -5.87 -5.18 -25.62
N GLU A 324 -4.57 -4.89 -25.65
CA GLU A 324 -3.53 -5.82 -25.21
C GLU A 324 -3.70 -6.22 -23.74
N LEU A 325 -4.10 -5.28 -22.88
CA LEU A 325 -4.43 -5.57 -21.47
C LEU A 325 -5.60 -6.56 -21.37
N ALA A 326 -6.70 -6.27 -22.06
CA ALA A 326 -7.88 -7.12 -22.03
C ALA A 326 -7.58 -8.54 -22.52
N GLU A 327 -6.81 -8.68 -23.61
CA GLU A 327 -6.40 -9.97 -24.15
C GLU A 327 -5.45 -10.73 -23.19
N SER A 328 -4.49 -10.03 -22.58
CA SER A 328 -3.54 -10.63 -21.64
C SER A 328 -4.25 -11.15 -20.39
N CYS A 329 -5.11 -10.33 -19.76
CA CYS A 329 -5.87 -10.72 -18.58
C CYS A 329 -6.91 -11.82 -18.87
N GLY A 330 -7.55 -11.78 -20.04
CA GLY A 330 -8.55 -12.77 -20.45
C GLY A 330 -7.97 -14.13 -20.82
N SER A 331 -6.69 -14.20 -21.17
CA SER A 331 -6.01 -15.47 -21.51
C SER A 331 -5.59 -16.30 -20.28
N LEU A 332 -5.55 -15.67 -19.10
CA LEU A 332 -5.09 -16.31 -17.86
C LEU A 332 -6.25 -16.98 -17.11
N PRO A 333 -6.05 -18.14 -16.47
CA PRO A 333 -7.05 -18.76 -15.61
C PRO A 333 -7.52 -17.79 -14.52
N SER A 334 -8.80 -17.86 -14.13
CA SER A 334 -9.34 -16.99 -13.07
C SER A 334 -8.59 -17.10 -11.74
N ASP A 335 -7.97 -18.26 -11.52
CA ASP A 335 -7.28 -18.62 -10.27
C ASP A 335 -5.79 -18.26 -10.30
N ASP A 336 -5.23 -17.87 -11.46
CA ASP A 336 -3.89 -17.29 -11.58
C ASP A 336 -3.91 -15.79 -11.22
N VAL A 337 -4.04 -15.54 -9.92
CA VAL A 337 -4.10 -14.18 -9.37
C VAL A 337 -2.84 -13.40 -9.69
N ASP A 338 -1.68 -14.02 -9.52
CA ASP A 338 -0.38 -13.36 -9.66
C ASP A 338 -0.10 -13.01 -11.11
N GLY A 339 -0.35 -13.93 -12.05
CA GLY A 339 -0.23 -13.64 -13.47
C GLY A 339 -1.16 -12.51 -13.92
N ARG A 340 -2.40 -12.46 -13.40
CA ARG A 340 -3.36 -11.39 -13.73
C ARG A 340 -2.95 -10.04 -13.15
N ILE A 341 -2.45 -10.01 -11.90
CA ILE A 341 -1.89 -8.81 -11.28
C ILE A 341 -0.73 -8.28 -12.13
N ASP A 342 0.19 -9.16 -12.53
CA ASP A 342 1.38 -8.79 -13.30
C ASP A 342 1.01 -8.27 -14.71
N ALA A 343 0.10 -8.96 -15.40
CA ALA A 343 -0.41 -8.52 -16.71
C ALA A 343 -1.11 -7.16 -16.63
N ALA A 344 -1.96 -6.98 -15.62
CA ALA A 344 -2.69 -5.74 -15.39
C ALA A 344 -1.76 -4.57 -15.05
N PHE A 345 -0.84 -4.78 -14.10
CA PHE A 345 0.11 -3.78 -13.67
C PHE A 345 1.07 -3.37 -14.79
N SER A 346 1.60 -4.34 -15.55
CA SER A 346 2.47 -4.07 -16.70
C SER A 346 1.78 -3.22 -17.76
N SER A 347 0.52 -3.50 -18.07
CA SER A 347 -0.23 -2.72 -19.06
C SER A 347 -0.60 -1.34 -18.56
N LEU A 348 -0.93 -1.20 -17.28
CA LEU A 348 -1.13 0.08 -16.64
C LEU A 348 0.15 0.94 -16.68
N CYS A 349 1.32 0.35 -16.41
CA CYS A 349 2.60 1.04 -16.59
C CYS A 349 2.75 1.54 -18.03
N ARG A 350 2.54 0.68 -19.03
CA ARG A 350 2.63 1.08 -20.44
C ARG A 350 1.65 2.20 -20.81
N LEU A 351 0.44 2.17 -20.26
CA LEU A 351 -0.57 3.17 -20.50
C LEU A 351 -0.18 4.53 -19.89
N VAL A 352 0.27 4.54 -18.64
CA VAL A 352 0.77 5.75 -17.98
C VAL A 352 2.01 6.27 -18.70
N ASP A 353 2.93 5.39 -19.09
CA ASP A 353 4.16 5.74 -19.81
C ASP A 353 3.84 6.40 -21.17
N GLU A 354 2.86 5.87 -21.92
CA GLU A 354 2.43 6.46 -23.19
C GLU A 354 1.82 7.85 -23.00
N VAL A 355 0.95 8.02 -22.00
CA VAL A 355 0.33 9.32 -21.72
C VAL A 355 1.37 10.34 -21.25
N SER A 356 2.26 9.94 -20.34
CA SER A 356 3.37 10.77 -19.89
C SER A 356 4.30 11.14 -21.05
N GLY A 357 4.62 10.18 -21.94
CA GLY A 357 5.41 10.44 -23.14
C GLY A 357 4.76 11.44 -24.09
N GLN A 358 3.44 11.39 -24.27
CA GLN A 358 2.69 12.38 -25.08
C GLN A 358 2.76 13.78 -24.46
N LEU A 359 2.62 13.89 -23.14
CA LEU A 359 2.76 15.17 -22.43
C LEU A 359 4.18 15.74 -22.58
N VAL A 360 5.22 14.91 -22.45
CA VAL A 360 6.62 15.32 -22.63
C VAL A 360 6.89 15.79 -24.05
N ARG A 361 6.43 15.05 -25.07
CA ARG A 361 6.56 15.46 -26.48
C ARG A 361 5.84 16.77 -26.74
N GLY A 362 4.59 16.90 -26.29
CA GLY A 362 3.82 18.12 -26.44
C GLY A 362 4.44 19.33 -25.72
N PHE A 363 5.05 19.12 -24.54
CA PHE A 363 5.80 20.15 -23.83
C PHE A 363 7.05 20.58 -24.61
N THR A 364 7.83 19.63 -25.11
CA THR A 364 9.05 19.90 -25.90
C THR A 364 8.72 20.75 -27.13
N ASP A 365 7.71 20.32 -27.88
CA ASP A 365 7.13 21.04 -29.01
C ASP A 365 6.68 22.47 -28.65
N ALA A 366 6.03 22.65 -27.50
CA ALA A 366 5.54 23.94 -27.06
C ALA A 366 6.67 24.87 -26.62
N VAL A 367 7.73 24.33 -26.04
CA VAL A 367 8.95 25.07 -25.73
C VAL A 367 9.61 25.58 -27.00
N GLU A 368 9.78 24.72 -28.01
CA GLU A 368 10.36 25.10 -29.31
C GLU A 368 9.55 26.19 -30.04
N ARG A 369 8.22 26.19 -29.85
CA ARG A 369 7.31 27.17 -30.46
C ARG A 369 7.02 28.41 -29.59
N GLY A 370 7.53 28.47 -28.36
CA GLY A 370 7.24 29.56 -27.42
C GLY A 370 5.79 29.59 -26.91
N GLU A 371 5.08 28.47 -26.93
CA GLU A 371 3.64 28.35 -26.59
C GLU A 371 3.40 27.59 -25.27
N VAL A 372 4.36 27.62 -24.34
CA VAL A 372 4.36 26.80 -23.10
C VAL A 372 3.08 26.98 -22.27
N ILE A 373 2.58 28.20 -22.12
CA ILE A 373 1.35 28.50 -21.33
C ILE A 373 0.11 27.82 -21.95
N ARG A 374 0.03 27.80 -23.27
CA ARG A 374 -1.08 27.15 -24.00
C ARG A 374 -1.03 25.64 -23.79
N GLN A 375 0.16 25.05 -23.85
CA GLN A 375 0.35 23.63 -23.63
C GLN A 375 0.05 23.21 -22.18
N ILE A 376 0.34 24.03 -21.18
CA ILE A 376 -0.06 23.76 -19.79
C ILE A 376 -1.60 23.71 -19.67
N LYS A 377 -2.31 24.62 -20.35
CA LYS A 377 -3.78 24.60 -20.39
C LYS A 377 -4.30 23.37 -21.13
N ASP A 378 -3.68 22.97 -22.24
CA ASP A 378 -4.07 21.78 -23.00
C ASP A 378 -3.75 20.48 -22.24
N ALA A 379 -2.66 20.45 -21.47
CA ALA A 379 -2.31 19.35 -20.57
C ALA A 379 -3.32 19.18 -19.42
N SER A 380 -3.98 20.25 -18.97
CA SER A 380 -5.08 20.16 -17.99
C SER A 380 -6.30 19.39 -18.51
N ALA A 381 -6.48 19.29 -19.84
CA ALA A 381 -7.47 18.40 -20.43
C ALA A 381 -7.10 16.90 -20.31
N SER A 382 -5.86 16.60 -19.89
CA SER A 382 -5.34 15.24 -19.62
C SER A 382 -5.52 14.79 -18.17
N VAL A 383 -6.32 15.49 -17.36
CA VAL A 383 -6.67 15.14 -15.96
C VAL A 383 -7.15 13.69 -15.81
N SER A 384 -7.75 13.10 -16.84
CA SER A 384 -8.13 11.68 -16.86
C SER A 384 -6.97 10.72 -16.59
N ALA A 385 -5.73 11.10 -16.92
CA ALA A 385 -4.53 10.30 -16.67
C ALA A 385 -4.09 10.33 -15.20
N ILE A 386 -4.28 11.45 -14.52
CA ILE A 386 -4.02 11.59 -13.08
C ILE A 386 -5.04 10.75 -12.29
N LEU A 387 -6.30 10.75 -12.74
CA LEU A 387 -7.36 9.92 -12.16
C LEU A 387 -7.10 8.41 -12.31
N LEU A 388 -6.39 7.99 -13.36
CA LEU A 388 -5.96 6.59 -13.48
C LEU A 388 -5.02 6.21 -12.34
N VAL A 389 -4.06 7.06 -11.97
CA VAL A 389 -3.04 6.72 -10.96
C VAL A 389 -3.55 6.90 -9.52
N ALA A 390 -4.61 7.68 -9.31
CA ALA A 390 -5.13 8.02 -7.98
C ALA A 390 -5.38 6.82 -7.02
N PRO A 391 -6.01 5.69 -7.43
CA PRO A 391 -6.20 4.54 -6.55
C PRO A 391 -4.90 3.91 -6.04
N LEU A 392 -3.82 4.02 -6.82
CA LEU A 392 -2.49 3.52 -6.45
C LEU A 392 -1.90 4.27 -5.28
N PHE A 393 -2.12 5.59 -5.22
CA PHE A 393 -1.59 6.39 -4.12
C PHE A 393 -2.24 5.99 -2.80
N GLY A 394 -3.56 5.74 -2.80
CA GLY A 394 -4.27 5.22 -1.64
C GLY A 394 -3.79 3.82 -1.23
N ALA A 395 -3.59 2.93 -2.20
CA ALA A 395 -3.06 1.59 -1.97
C ALA A 395 -1.67 1.60 -1.33
N LEU A 396 -0.75 2.39 -1.88
CA LEU A 396 0.62 2.49 -1.36
C LEU A 396 0.64 3.14 0.03
N ARG A 397 -0.14 4.20 0.25
CA ARG A 397 -0.27 4.79 1.59
C ARG A 397 -0.76 3.78 2.63
N ASN A 398 -1.71 2.92 2.27
CA ASN A 398 -2.24 1.89 3.17
C ASN A 398 -1.21 0.80 3.51
N LEU A 399 -0.37 0.37 2.56
CA LEU A 399 0.67 -0.64 2.77
C LEU A 399 1.76 -0.21 3.76
N TYR A 400 2.05 1.10 3.81
CA TYR A 400 3.19 1.67 4.53
C TYR A 400 2.78 2.51 5.75
N ARG A 401 1.49 2.56 6.09
CA ARG A 401 0.97 3.26 7.27
C ARG A 401 1.43 2.60 8.58
N ASP A 402 1.47 3.36 9.68
CA ASP A 402 1.60 2.88 11.07
C ASP A 402 2.88 2.06 11.41
N ARG A 403 3.91 2.15 10.56
CA ARG A 403 5.22 1.50 10.77
C ARG A 403 5.90 1.87 12.09
N GLU A 404 5.64 3.07 12.57
CA GLU A 404 6.19 3.59 13.82
C GLU A 404 5.74 2.77 15.01
N VAL A 405 4.48 2.33 15.05
CA VAL A 405 3.94 1.55 16.17
C VAL A 405 4.68 0.21 16.30
N LEU A 406 5.00 -0.44 15.17
CA LEU A 406 5.79 -1.67 15.16
C LEU A 406 7.25 -1.44 15.52
N ARG A 407 7.82 -0.32 15.09
CA ARG A 407 9.17 0.10 15.48
C ARG A 407 9.25 0.27 16.99
N ASP A 408 8.29 0.97 17.58
CA ASP A 408 8.23 1.22 19.02
C ASP A 408 8.01 -0.09 19.81
N LEU A 409 7.19 -1.01 19.29
CA LEU A 409 7.03 -2.34 19.90
C LEU A 409 8.34 -3.12 19.90
N LYS A 410 9.06 -3.13 18.79
CA LYS A 410 10.37 -3.80 18.67
C LYS A 410 11.39 -3.20 19.64
N GLU A 411 11.42 -1.87 19.77
CA GLU A 411 12.29 -1.18 20.74
C GLU A 411 11.91 -1.53 22.18
N SER A 412 10.61 -1.63 22.48
CA SER A 412 10.13 -2.00 23.82
C SER A 412 10.65 -3.38 24.26
N LEU A 413 10.86 -4.33 23.34
CA LEU A 413 11.36 -5.68 23.63
C LEU A 413 12.88 -5.74 23.91
N GLY A 414 13.52 -4.60 24.20
CA GLY A 414 14.94 -4.55 24.56
C GLY A 414 15.87 -4.78 23.37
N ARG A 415 15.36 -4.71 22.14
CA ARG A 415 16.20 -4.64 20.95
C ARG A 415 16.59 -3.18 20.75
N PRO A 416 17.86 -2.80 21.00
CA PRO A 416 18.32 -1.46 20.66
C PRO A 416 18.02 -1.21 19.18
N ARG A 417 17.78 0.06 18.82
CA ARG A 417 17.81 0.50 17.41
C ARG A 417 18.94 -0.26 16.75
N SER A 418 18.64 -1.05 15.72
CA SER A 418 19.69 -1.82 15.08
C SER A 418 20.82 -0.85 14.77
N ARG A 419 22.06 -1.16 15.16
CA ARG A 419 23.24 -0.42 14.68
C ARG A 419 23.35 -0.42 13.15
N ARG A 420 22.46 -1.12 12.44
CA ARG A 420 22.22 -0.95 11.02
C ARG A 420 21.89 0.52 10.77
N GLY A 421 22.78 1.21 10.07
CA GLY A 421 22.57 2.60 9.65
C GLY A 421 21.23 2.75 8.94
N LYS A 422 20.66 3.96 8.99
CA LYS A 422 19.42 4.31 8.30
C LYS A 422 19.50 3.89 6.83
N ARG A 423 18.41 3.34 6.30
CA ARG A 423 18.24 3.19 4.86
C ARG A 423 17.79 4.51 4.28
N ILE A 424 18.64 5.11 3.47
CA ILE A 424 18.39 6.41 2.87
C ILE A 424 18.21 6.22 1.37
N LEU A 425 17.23 6.90 0.78
CA LEU A 425 17.19 7.14 -0.66
C LEU A 425 17.45 8.60 -0.94
N TRP A 426 18.35 8.89 -1.89
CA TRP A 426 18.73 10.24 -2.26
C TRP A 426 18.49 10.48 -3.74
N PHE A 427 17.54 11.34 -4.06
CA PHE A 427 17.06 11.61 -5.42
C PHE A 427 17.76 12.81 -6.04
N SER A 428 18.14 12.67 -7.31
CA SER A 428 18.69 13.78 -8.10
C SER A 428 18.49 13.58 -9.60
N ASP A 429 18.07 14.65 -10.26
CA ASP A 429 17.93 14.76 -11.72
C ASP A 429 19.29 14.88 -12.44
N THR A 430 20.35 15.26 -11.71
CA THR A 430 21.66 15.58 -12.30
C THR A 430 22.62 14.40 -12.35
N LEU A 431 22.19 13.20 -11.95
CA LEU A 431 23.10 12.04 -11.82
C LEU A 431 23.74 11.60 -13.13
N GLY A 432 23.04 11.76 -14.24
CA GLY A 432 23.55 11.49 -15.59
C GLY A 432 24.56 12.51 -16.08
N GLU A 433 24.71 13.64 -15.40
CA GLU A 433 25.53 14.76 -15.87
C GLU A 433 26.94 14.75 -15.26
N VAL A 434 27.82 15.58 -15.83
CA VAL A 434 29.16 15.87 -15.29
C VAL A 434 29.14 17.28 -14.71
N ASN A 435 28.46 17.46 -13.57
CA ASN A 435 28.38 18.73 -12.85
C ASN A 435 28.78 18.58 -11.37
N GLY A 436 29.03 19.69 -10.66
CA GLY A 436 29.46 19.67 -9.26
C GLY A 436 28.60 18.80 -8.33
N PRO A 437 27.26 18.99 -8.29
CA PRO A 437 26.36 18.15 -7.50
C PRO A 437 26.42 16.65 -7.85
N SER A 438 26.51 16.30 -9.13
CA SER A 438 26.61 14.90 -9.58
C SER A 438 27.87 14.20 -9.09
N VAL A 439 29.01 14.90 -9.05
CA VAL A 439 30.30 14.38 -8.55
C VAL A 439 30.19 14.10 -7.05
N THR A 440 29.63 15.03 -6.29
CA THR A 440 29.39 14.87 -4.85
C THR A 440 28.50 13.66 -4.56
N LEU A 441 27.40 13.50 -5.31
CA LEU A 441 26.50 12.35 -5.12
C LEU A 441 27.17 11.02 -5.48
N ARG A 442 27.99 10.97 -6.54
CA ARG A 442 28.78 9.78 -6.89
C ARG A 442 29.82 9.43 -5.81
N GLN A 443 30.46 10.43 -5.22
CA GLN A 443 31.37 10.24 -4.08
C GLN A 443 30.63 9.71 -2.84
N ILE A 444 29.46 10.28 -2.51
CA ILE A 444 28.60 9.79 -1.42
C ILE A 444 28.20 8.33 -1.69
N ALA A 445 27.84 8.00 -2.93
CA ALA A 445 27.48 6.64 -3.31
C ALA A 445 28.64 5.66 -3.06
N ASN A 446 29.84 5.97 -3.55
CA ASN A 446 31.04 5.15 -3.37
C ASN A 446 31.40 4.98 -1.89
N LEU A 447 31.50 6.09 -1.14
CA LEU A 447 31.83 6.05 0.29
C LEU A 447 30.78 5.28 1.10
N SER A 448 29.50 5.41 0.74
CA SER A 448 28.42 4.66 1.38
C SER A 448 28.57 3.17 1.12
N HIS A 449 28.86 2.78 -0.12
CA HIS A 449 29.06 1.38 -0.48
C HIS A 449 30.26 0.76 0.25
N GLU A 450 31.40 1.44 0.23
CA GLU A 450 32.64 1.01 0.91
C GLU A 450 32.45 0.83 2.43
N ARG A 451 31.66 1.72 3.05
CA ARG A 451 31.39 1.69 4.50
C ARG A 451 30.23 0.78 4.91
N GLY A 452 29.54 0.16 3.95
CA GLY A 452 28.35 -0.65 4.21
C GLY A 452 27.14 0.16 4.71
N ASN A 453 27.11 1.47 4.44
CA ASN A 453 25.97 2.32 4.73
C ASN A 453 24.87 2.06 3.69
N ALA A 454 23.61 2.09 4.14
CA ALA A 454 22.47 1.75 3.28
C ALA A 454 21.89 2.99 2.57
N ILE A 455 22.74 3.76 1.89
CA ILE A 455 22.33 4.93 1.09
C ILE A 455 22.23 4.52 -0.37
N GLY A 456 21.03 4.61 -0.94
CA GLY A 456 20.75 4.40 -2.36
C GLY A 456 20.62 5.74 -3.08
N ILE A 457 21.39 5.95 -4.14
CA ILE A 457 21.34 7.18 -4.95
C ILE A 457 20.42 6.93 -6.16
N VAL A 458 19.42 7.77 -6.37
CA VAL A 458 18.32 7.53 -7.30
C VAL A 458 18.25 8.60 -8.39
N GLY A 459 18.23 8.18 -9.65
CA GLY A 459 17.89 9.05 -10.78
C GLY A 459 17.99 8.39 -12.14
N THR A 460 18.03 9.21 -13.19
CA THR A 460 18.06 8.76 -14.59
C THR A 460 19.49 8.82 -15.13
N VAL A 461 19.94 7.76 -15.79
CA VAL A 461 21.30 7.64 -16.37
C VAL A 461 21.23 6.86 -17.69
N ASP A 462 22.09 7.19 -18.66
CA ASP A 462 22.20 6.46 -19.95
C ASP A 462 23.06 5.21 -19.84
N GLY A 463 22.55 4.10 -20.40
CA GLY A 463 23.30 2.87 -20.72
C GLY A 463 24.01 2.19 -19.55
N GLU A 464 24.44 0.94 -19.72
CA GLU A 464 25.31 0.26 -18.73
C GLU A 464 26.74 0.85 -18.65
N GLY A 465 27.05 1.88 -19.44
CA GLY A 465 28.40 2.33 -19.79
C GLY A 465 29.11 3.28 -18.82
N GLY A 466 28.86 3.18 -17.52
CA GLY A 466 29.70 3.84 -16.52
C GLY A 466 29.81 2.95 -15.29
N GLU A 467 30.99 2.88 -14.67
CA GLU A 467 31.21 2.29 -13.33
C GLU A 467 30.44 3.10 -12.30
N LEU A 468 29.12 3.00 -12.33
CA LEU A 468 28.27 3.55 -11.29
C LEU A 468 28.35 2.62 -10.08
N PRO A 469 28.53 3.17 -8.88
CA PRO A 469 28.48 2.39 -7.66
C PRO A 469 27.22 1.50 -7.60
N PRO A 470 27.31 0.29 -7.01
CA PRO A 470 26.20 -0.68 -7.03
C PRO A 470 24.96 -0.23 -6.22
N ASN A 471 25.09 0.81 -5.40
CA ASN A 471 23.98 1.45 -4.69
C ASN A 471 23.33 2.61 -5.49
N VAL A 472 23.64 2.76 -6.79
CA VAL A 472 22.91 3.66 -7.69
C VAL A 472 21.68 2.93 -8.26
N ILE A 473 20.50 3.45 -7.97
CA ILE A 473 19.20 2.96 -8.46
C ILE A 473 18.81 3.77 -9.69
N ARG A 474 18.74 3.07 -10.82
CA ARG A 474 18.45 3.67 -12.12
C ARG A 474 16.95 3.66 -12.38
N LEU A 475 16.35 4.82 -12.61
CA LEU A 475 14.94 4.93 -12.93
C LEU A 475 14.71 4.79 -14.45
N PRO A 476 13.75 3.95 -14.87
CA PRO A 476 13.29 3.97 -16.25
C PRO A 476 12.63 5.32 -16.55
N TRP A 477 12.73 5.80 -17.79
CA TRP A 477 12.21 7.09 -18.21
C TRP A 477 11.42 6.99 -19.52
N VAL A 478 10.49 7.92 -19.75
CA VAL A 478 9.49 7.87 -20.84
C VAL A 478 9.73 8.92 -21.92
N GLY A 479 10.53 9.93 -21.60
CA GLY A 479 10.95 10.99 -22.51
C GLY A 479 11.89 11.95 -21.81
N GLY A 480 12.53 12.81 -22.59
CA GLY A 480 13.36 13.89 -22.10
C GLY A 480 13.05 15.19 -22.85
N PHE A 481 13.34 16.31 -22.23
CA PHE A 481 13.27 17.63 -22.85
C PHE A 481 14.48 18.45 -22.43
N ARG A 482 14.99 19.27 -23.34
CA ARG A 482 16.03 20.23 -23.00
C ARG A 482 15.40 21.44 -22.34
N VAL A 483 16.06 21.95 -21.31
CA VAL A 483 15.63 23.18 -20.68
C VAL A 483 15.89 24.33 -21.65
N PRO A 484 14.86 25.10 -22.05
CA PRO A 484 15.07 26.20 -22.96
C PRO A 484 16.10 27.17 -22.40
N TYR A 485 16.99 27.63 -23.27
CA TYR A 485 18.11 28.54 -22.94
C TYR A 485 19.19 27.93 -22.00
N TYR A 486 19.09 26.63 -21.70
CA TYR A 486 20.09 25.86 -20.96
C TYR A 486 20.32 24.51 -21.67
N ASP A 487 20.69 24.56 -22.95
CA ASP A 487 20.68 23.44 -23.91
C ASP A 487 21.59 22.26 -23.55
N VAL A 488 22.49 22.44 -22.59
CA VAL A 488 23.40 21.41 -22.06
C VAL A 488 22.65 20.44 -21.12
N TYR A 489 21.51 20.86 -20.57
CA TYR A 489 20.76 20.11 -19.55
C TYR A 489 19.52 19.43 -20.15
N GLU A 490 19.52 18.10 -20.15
CA GLU A 490 18.38 17.28 -20.56
C GLU A 490 17.64 16.76 -19.33
N MET A 491 16.43 17.28 -19.09
CA MET A 491 15.54 16.74 -18.06
C MET A 491 14.82 15.51 -18.58
N ARG A 492 15.01 14.39 -17.88
CA ARG A 492 14.33 13.13 -18.19
C ARG A 492 13.18 12.89 -17.24
N VAL A 493 12.05 12.50 -17.79
CA VAL A 493 10.84 12.20 -17.02
C VAL A 493 10.80 10.70 -16.72
N PRO A 494 10.90 10.28 -15.44
CA PRO A 494 10.82 8.88 -15.07
C PRO A 494 9.45 8.27 -15.39
N SER A 495 9.43 6.97 -15.68
CA SER A 495 8.21 6.16 -15.63
C SER A 495 7.77 6.06 -14.18
N LEU A 496 6.70 6.78 -13.83
CA LEU A 496 6.25 6.92 -12.44
C LEU A 496 5.99 5.56 -11.78
N LEU A 497 5.18 4.70 -12.42
CA LEU A 497 4.75 3.43 -11.83
C LEU A 497 5.88 2.43 -11.68
N ARG A 498 6.75 2.32 -12.70
CA ARG A 498 7.92 1.43 -12.64
C ARG A 498 8.95 1.94 -11.63
N SER A 499 9.09 3.26 -11.50
CA SER A 499 9.95 3.86 -10.48
C SER A 499 9.42 3.55 -9.08
N LEU A 500 8.13 3.76 -8.82
CA LEU A 500 7.51 3.42 -7.53
C LEU A 500 7.61 1.93 -7.21
N GLU A 501 7.38 1.06 -8.19
CA GLU A 501 7.56 -0.38 -8.05
C GLU A 501 8.99 -0.75 -7.63
N THR A 502 9.99 -0.19 -8.31
CA THR A 502 11.41 -0.44 -8.03
C THR A 502 11.80 0.05 -6.63
N LEU A 503 11.22 1.16 -6.18
CA LEU A 503 11.62 1.84 -4.95
C LEU A 503 10.82 1.42 -3.72
N ALA A 504 9.58 0.93 -3.88
CA ALA A 504 8.69 0.59 -2.76
C ALA A 504 9.33 -0.45 -1.82
N ASP A 505 9.93 -1.49 -2.40
CA ASP A 505 10.55 -2.59 -1.64
C ASP A 505 11.85 -2.19 -0.93
N TYR A 506 12.45 -1.05 -1.28
CA TYR A 506 13.65 -0.54 -0.59
C TYR A 506 13.36 -0.24 0.90
N ALA A 507 12.11 0.14 1.21
CA ALA A 507 11.65 0.51 2.54
C ALA A 507 12.59 1.52 3.23
N PRO A 508 12.79 2.72 2.64
CA PRO A 508 13.64 3.76 3.22
C PRO A 508 13.13 4.21 4.60
N ASP A 509 14.06 4.59 5.46
CA ASP A 509 13.81 5.26 6.74
C ASP A 509 13.81 6.78 6.58
N GLU A 510 14.46 7.31 5.53
CA GLU A 510 14.56 8.75 5.21
C GLU A 510 14.78 8.96 3.71
N ILE A 511 14.27 10.06 3.17
CA ILE A 511 14.43 10.42 1.76
C ILE A 511 15.00 11.83 1.63
N TYR A 512 16.07 11.96 0.84
CA TYR A 512 16.65 13.25 0.45
C TYR A 512 16.37 13.53 -1.01
N VAL A 513 16.09 14.78 -1.34
CA VAL A 513 15.85 15.22 -2.72
C VAL A 513 16.67 16.47 -3.01
N SER A 514 17.59 16.38 -3.96
CA SER A 514 18.52 17.48 -4.29
C SER A 514 18.04 18.43 -5.38
N THR A 515 17.06 18.02 -6.17
CA THR A 515 16.66 18.76 -7.37
C THR A 515 15.15 18.83 -7.47
N PRO A 516 14.58 19.97 -7.90
CA PRO A 516 13.13 20.11 -8.09
C PRO A 516 12.66 19.59 -9.47
N GLY A 517 13.40 18.67 -10.10
CA GLY A 517 13.05 18.12 -11.41
C GLY A 517 12.17 16.86 -11.30
N PRO A 518 11.89 16.20 -12.44
CA PRO A 518 11.04 15.01 -12.49
C PRO A 518 11.46 13.86 -11.54
N VAL A 519 12.76 13.59 -11.38
CA VAL A 519 13.29 12.62 -10.42
C VAL A 519 13.01 13.07 -8.99
N GLY A 520 13.21 14.35 -8.70
CA GLY A 520 12.88 14.92 -7.38
C GLY A 520 11.40 14.81 -7.04
N CYS A 521 10.52 15.05 -8.01
CA CYS A 521 9.07 14.86 -7.86
C CYS A 521 8.71 13.40 -7.53
N VAL A 522 9.39 12.41 -8.13
CA VAL A 522 9.22 11.00 -7.78
C VAL A 522 9.67 10.73 -6.33
N GLY A 523 10.81 11.31 -5.91
CA GLY A 523 11.30 11.18 -4.53
C GLY A 523 10.35 11.77 -3.50
N LEU A 524 9.82 12.97 -3.75
CA LEU A 524 8.83 13.61 -2.90
C LEU A 524 7.52 12.80 -2.84
N ALA A 525 7.02 12.35 -4.00
CA ALA A 525 5.82 11.52 -4.07
C ALA A 525 6.00 10.21 -3.28
N LEU A 526 7.14 9.53 -3.45
CA LEU A 526 7.47 8.33 -2.69
C LEU A 526 7.47 8.60 -1.18
N GLY A 527 8.12 9.67 -0.72
CA GLY A 527 8.16 9.99 0.71
C GLY A 527 6.79 10.22 1.31
N LYS A 528 5.93 10.99 0.63
CA LYS A 528 4.54 11.21 1.07
C LYS A 528 3.69 9.96 1.03
N LEU A 529 3.95 9.07 0.09
CA LEU A 529 3.28 7.78 -0.02
C LEU A 529 3.69 6.80 1.07
N LEU A 530 4.98 6.71 1.37
CA LEU A 530 5.50 5.80 2.37
C LEU A 530 5.36 6.33 3.81
N GLY A 531 4.99 7.60 3.98
CA GLY A 531 4.95 8.26 5.28
C GLY A 531 6.35 8.40 5.91
N VAL A 532 7.36 8.57 5.07
CA VAL A 532 8.78 8.65 5.45
C VAL A 532 9.21 10.11 5.44
N ARG A 533 10.07 10.50 6.39
CA ARG A 533 10.60 11.86 6.47
C ARG A 533 11.29 12.25 5.16
N THR A 534 10.91 13.39 4.60
CA THR A 534 11.51 13.95 3.38
C THR A 534 12.29 15.23 3.68
N THR A 535 13.54 15.27 3.21
CA THR A 535 14.40 16.45 3.28
C THR A 535 14.73 16.95 1.88
N GLY A 536 14.35 18.20 1.58
CA GLY A 536 14.71 18.88 0.35
C GLY A 536 16.04 19.58 0.52
N VAL A 537 17.03 19.31 -0.33
CA VAL A 537 18.35 19.96 -0.27
C VAL A 537 18.34 21.14 -1.23
N TYR A 538 18.30 22.36 -0.67
CA TYR A 538 18.30 23.59 -1.45
C TYR A 538 19.74 24.10 -1.59
N HIS A 539 20.41 23.75 -2.69
CA HIS A 539 21.80 24.16 -2.96
C HIS A 539 21.97 25.05 -4.20
N THR A 540 20.93 25.17 -5.05
CA THR A 540 20.95 25.99 -6.27
C THR A 540 19.69 26.84 -6.32
N ASP A 541 19.83 28.17 -6.44
CA ASP A 541 18.67 29.06 -6.68
C ASP A 541 18.30 29.02 -8.18
N PHE A 542 17.56 27.98 -8.55
CA PHE A 542 17.07 27.79 -9.92
C PHE A 542 16.19 28.94 -10.40
N LEU A 543 15.46 29.59 -9.50
CA LEU A 543 14.59 30.71 -9.86
C LEU A 543 15.41 31.93 -10.27
N GLN A 544 16.46 32.25 -9.51
CA GLN A 544 17.38 33.33 -9.86
C GLN A 544 18.08 33.07 -11.20
N GLN A 545 18.59 31.85 -11.41
CA GLN A 545 19.21 31.47 -12.68
C GLN A 545 18.23 31.54 -13.85
N ALA A 546 16.98 31.13 -13.65
CA ALA A 546 15.95 31.23 -14.68
C ALA A 546 15.59 32.70 -14.98
N ALA A 547 15.55 33.59 -13.98
CA ALA A 547 15.24 35.00 -14.18
C ALA A 547 16.26 35.74 -15.06
N ASP A 548 17.52 35.32 -15.03
CA ASP A 548 18.59 35.89 -15.87
C ASP A 548 18.50 35.44 -17.34
N ILE A 549 17.72 34.40 -17.63
CA ILE A 549 17.76 33.68 -18.91
C ILE A 549 16.38 33.65 -19.61
N VAL A 550 15.29 33.52 -18.86
CA VAL A 550 13.91 33.37 -19.38
C VAL A 550 13.26 34.76 -19.48
N PRO A 551 12.91 35.23 -20.69
CA PRO A 551 12.35 36.57 -20.89
C PRO A 551 10.85 36.70 -20.58
N ASP A 552 10.14 35.60 -20.30
CA ASP A 552 8.69 35.59 -20.07
C ASP A 552 8.35 35.57 -18.56
N ASP A 553 7.85 36.69 -18.05
CA ASP A 553 7.44 36.87 -16.64
C ASP A 553 6.35 35.88 -16.18
N ALA A 554 5.47 35.42 -17.09
CA ALA A 554 4.45 34.45 -16.74
C ALA A 554 5.03 33.05 -16.54
N VAL A 555 6.05 32.67 -17.32
CA VAL A 555 6.81 31.43 -17.11
C VAL A 555 7.60 31.49 -15.81
N LEU A 556 8.25 32.62 -15.51
CA LEU A 556 8.98 32.82 -14.25
C LEU A 556 8.07 32.71 -13.03
N ARG A 557 6.89 33.34 -13.05
CA ARG A 557 5.90 33.19 -11.97
C ARG A 557 5.44 31.73 -11.79
N GLY A 558 5.16 31.02 -12.89
CA GLY A 558 4.78 29.61 -12.81
C GLY A 558 5.89 28.72 -12.24
N LEU A 559 7.15 29.02 -12.55
CA LEU A 559 8.31 28.34 -11.97
C LEU A 559 8.45 28.65 -10.47
N GLU A 560 8.25 29.90 -10.06
CA GLU A 560 8.25 30.30 -8.65
C GLU A 560 7.16 29.56 -7.86
N ASP A 561 5.92 29.57 -8.36
CA ASP A 561 4.79 28.85 -7.76
C ASP A 561 5.09 27.35 -7.61
N PHE A 562 5.70 26.73 -8.64
CA PHE A 562 6.09 25.33 -8.61
C PHE A 562 7.18 25.06 -7.56
N ILE A 563 8.25 25.86 -7.53
CA ILE A 563 9.34 25.71 -6.55
C ILE A 563 8.79 25.86 -5.13
N GLN A 564 7.87 26.81 -4.91
CA GLN A 564 7.22 27.01 -3.62
C GLN A 564 6.36 25.84 -3.21
N LEU A 565 5.53 25.34 -4.12
CA LEU A 565 4.74 24.13 -3.87
C LEU A 565 5.64 22.92 -3.58
N PHE A 566 6.74 22.77 -4.33
CA PHE A 566 7.66 21.65 -4.19
C PHE A 566 8.36 21.66 -2.83
N TYR A 567 9.01 22.76 -2.44
CA TYR A 567 9.76 22.82 -1.19
C TYR A 567 8.86 22.90 0.06
N SER A 568 7.68 23.52 -0.03
CA SER A 568 6.70 23.52 1.08
C SER A 568 6.14 22.14 1.40
N ALA A 569 6.25 21.20 0.47
CA ALA A 569 5.86 19.82 0.70
C ALA A 569 6.89 19.01 1.49
N PHE A 570 8.12 19.49 1.74
CA PHE A 570 9.10 18.74 2.53
C PHE A 570 8.90 18.90 4.04
N ASP A 571 9.30 17.89 4.80
CA ASP A 571 9.27 17.99 6.27
C ASP A 571 10.43 18.85 6.79
N GLU A 572 11.53 18.91 6.02
CA GLU A 572 12.67 19.78 6.26
C GLU A 572 13.29 20.27 4.95
N ILE A 573 13.80 21.50 4.94
CA ILE A 573 14.60 22.04 3.84
C ILE A 573 16.02 22.27 4.34
N ALA A 574 16.97 21.47 3.87
CA ALA A 574 18.37 21.57 4.22
C ALA A 574 19.09 22.56 3.28
N VAL A 575 19.77 23.56 3.85
CA VAL A 575 20.56 24.56 3.11
C VAL A 575 22.05 24.46 3.44
N PRO A 576 22.96 24.80 2.51
CA PRO A 576 24.40 24.67 2.73
C PRO A 576 24.97 25.77 3.64
N THR A 577 24.34 26.95 3.71
CA THR A 577 24.85 28.11 4.46
C THR A 577 23.75 28.83 5.23
N SER A 578 24.13 29.59 6.27
CA SER A 578 23.22 30.38 7.09
C SER A 578 22.61 31.58 6.35
N GLU A 579 23.28 32.03 5.28
CA GLU A 579 22.77 33.08 4.40
C GLU A 579 21.50 32.64 3.67
N TYR A 580 21.47 31.39 3.17
CA TYR A 580 20.28 30.81 2.56
C TYR A 580 19.11 30.63 3.54
N ILE A 581 19.38 30.54 4.86
CA ILE A 581 18.30 30.58 5.86
C ILE A 581 17.55 31.90 5.76
N GLY A 582 18.27 33.03 5.70
CA GLY A 582 17.67 34.36 5.60
C GLY A 582 16.86 34.54 4.31
N ILE A 583 17.44 34.15 3.17
CA ILE A 583 16.80 34.27 1.84
C ILE A 583 15.52 33.43 1.76
N LEU A 584 15.57 32.17 2.18
CA LEU A 584 14.40 31.30 2.14
C LEU A 584 13.37 31.65 3.22
N SER A 585 13.78 32.11 4.40
CA SER A 585 12.85 32.59 5.43
C SER A 585 12.06 33.81 4.95
N ALA A 586 12.70 34.72 4.21
CA ALA A 586 12.03 35.87 3.59
C ALA A 586 11.01 35.44 2.51
N ARG A 587 11.22 34.29 1.87
CA ARG A 587 10.29 33.66 0.90
C ARG A 587 9.24 32.75 1.58
N GLY A 588 9.18 32.73 2.92
CA GLY A 588 8.17 32.00 3.70
C GLY A 588 8.49 30.53 4.00
N TYR A 589 9.71 30.06 3.76
CA TYR A 589 10.15 28.71 4.13
C TYR A 589 10.73 28.66 5.54
N VAL A 590 10.84 27.46 6.12
CA VAL A 590 11.51 27.22 7.41
C VAL A 590 12.72 26.28 7.20
N PRO A 591 13.86 26.79 6.68
CA PRO A 591 15.02 25.97 6.37
C PRO A 591 15.93 25.68 7.58
N VAL A 592 16.73 24.62 7.49
CA VAL A 592 17.71 24.17 8.50
C VAL A 592 19.09 24.03 7.86
N LEU A 593 20.16 24.29 8.63
CA LEU A 593 21.55 24.09 8.16
C LEU A 593 21.86 22.61 7.90
N SER A 594 22.41 22.31 6.72
CA SER A 594 22.92 20.99 6.36
C SER A 594 24.05 20.58 7.31
N GLY A 595 23.90 19.42 7.98
CA GLY A 595 24.87 18.93 8.97
C GLY A 595 24.53 19.20 10.44
N ALA A 596 23.37 19.80 10.73
CA ALA A 596 22.86 19.97 12.11
C ALA A 596 22.40 18.64 12.76
N HIS A 597 22.27 17.57 11.97
CA HIS A 597 21.96 16.22 12.44
C HIS A 597 23.12 15.28 12.11
N PRO A 598 23.70 14.55 13.08
CA PRO A 598 24.71 13.54 12.78
C PRO A 598 24.07 12.41 11.93
N LEU A 599 24.65 12.17 10.75
CA LEU A 599 24.29 11.09 9.82
C LEU A 599 24.61 9.70 10.38
#